data_AF-A0A9E6BN22-F1
#
_entry.id   AF-A0A9E6BN22-F1
#
_cell.length_a   1.000
_cell.length_b   1.000
_cell.length_c   1.000
_cell.angle_alpha   90.00
_cell.angle_beta   90.00
_cell.angle_gamma   90.00
#
_symmetry.space_group_name_H-M   'P 1'
#
loop_
_entity.id
_entity.type
_entity.pdbx_description
1 polymer ?
#
loop_
_entity_poly.entity_id
_entity_poly.type
_entity_poly.pdbx_seq_one_letter_code
_entity_poly.pdbx_strand_id
1 'polypeptide(L)'
;FGEGNPRPVFAATRVELVEPPRRMGEGQRHLALKVNHYGTVLRAIAFGRGEWADQIAQVDGPFAISFAPNINRFRGQETVELRLIDWRAPGQAFEHEPAGTTAEVVRVDAPQRPGSPAAPLEPPATIQNATPPIEPPDG
;
A
#
# COMPACT_ATOMS: atom_id res chain seq x y z
N PHE A 1 -21.89 -5.76 -17.72
CA PHE A 1 -21.64 -4.31 -17.80
C PHE A 1 -21.76 -3.93 -19.26
N GLY A 2 -22.78 -3.11 -19.58
CA GLY A 2 -23.15 -2.71 -20.93
C GLY A 2 -22.57 -1.34 -21.30
N GLU A 3 -22.67 -1.06 -22.59
CA GLU A 3 -22.25 0.15 -23.31
C GLU A 3 -22.62 1.44 -22.54
N GLY A 4 -21.63 2.15 -21.99
CA GLY A 4 -21.82 3.49 -21.43
C GLY A 4 -21.39 3.73 -19.98
N ASN A 5 -21.10 2.70 -19.17
CA ASN A 5 -20.57 2.92 -17.81
C ASN A 5 -19.20 2.23 -17.63
N PRO A 6 -18.08 2.90 -18.00
CA PRO A 6 -16.75 2.36 -17.77
C PRO A 6 -16.58 2.10 -16.28
N ARG A 7 -15.94 0.98 -15.92
CA ARG A 7 -15.65 0.69 -14.51
C ARG A 7 -14.85 1.86 -13.94
N PRO A 8 -15.18 2.34 -12.74
CA PRO A 8 -14.47 3.46 -12.15
C PRO A 8 -12.98 3.11 -12.05
N VAL A 9 -12.15 3.98 -12.63
CA VAL A 9 -10.70 3.93 -12.55
C VAL A 9 -10.26 4.91 -11.49
N PHE A 10 -9.49 4.44 -10.54
CA PHE A 10 -8.94 5.21 -9.44
C PHE A 10 -7.45 5.41 -9.67
N ALA A 11 -6.90 6.50 -9.12
CA ALA A 11 -5.48 6.77 -9.13
C ALA A 11 -4.97 6.87 -7.69
N ALA A 12 -3.82 6.25 -7.40
CA ALA A 12 -3.10 6.44 -6.16
C ALA A 12 -1.70 6.96 -6.44
N THR A 13 -1.32 8.02 -5.72
CA THR A 13 0.00 8.65 -5.79
C THR A 13 0.83 8.28 -4.56
N ARG A 14 2.15 8.43 -4.67
CA ARG A 14 3.09 8.13 -3.57
C ARG A 14 2.98 6.69 -3.08
N VAL A 15 2.87 5.77 -4.02
CA VAL A 15 2.72 4.35 -3.76
C VAL A 15 4.10 3.71 -3.71
N GLU A 16 4.34 2.90 -2.69
CA GLU A 16 5.63 2.25 -2.46
C GLU A 16 5.53 0.75 -2.77
N LEU A 17 6.59 0.20 -3.35
CA LEU A 17 6.67 -1.22 -3.61
C LEU A 17 7.09 -1.95 -2.32
N VAL A 18 6.30 -2.93 -1.88
CA VAL A 18 6.58 -3.69 -0.64
C VAL A 18 7.50 -4.88 -0.90
N GLU A 19 7.34 -5.51 -2.07
CA GLU A 19 8.12 -6.67 -2.49
C GLU A 19 8.39 -6.56 -3.99
N PRO A 20 9.49 -7.17 -4.49
CA PRO A 20 9.83 -7.15 -5.90
C PRO A 20 8.66 -7.66 -6.77
N PRO A 21 8.35 -7.01 -7.91
CA PRO A 21 7.26 -7.42 -8.77
C PRO A 21 7.50 -8.83 -9.32
N ARG A 22 6.44 -9.64 -9.35
CA ARG A 22 6.49 -11.04 -9.77
C ARG A 22 5.67 -11.24 -11.03
N ARG A 23 6.26 -11.87 -12.04
CA ARG A 23 5.51 -12.31 -13.22
C ARG A 23 4.73 -13.59 -12.91
N MET A 24 3.50 -13.69 -13.40
CA MET A 24 2.59 -14.81 -13.16
C MET A 24 1.84 -15.21 -14.44
N GLY A 25 1.32 -16.44 -14.41
CA GLY A 25 0.54 -17.05 -15.50
C GLY A 25 1.39 -17.73 -16.57
N GLU A 26 0.68 -18.39 -17.50
CA GLU A 26 1.30 -19.11 -18.61
C GLU A 26 2.07 -18.13 -19.52
N GLY A 27 3.39 -18.31 -19.57
CA GLY A 27 4.30 -17.44 -20.31
C GLY A 27 4.70 -16.14 -19.60
N GLN A 28 4.53 -16.03 -18.28
CA GLN A 28 4.96 -14.84 -17.50
C GLN A 28 4.32 -13.52 -17.99
N ARG A 29 3.12 -13.61 -18.58
CA ARG A 29 2.45 -12.48 -19.26
C ARG A 29 1.74 -11.54 -18.31
N HIS A 30 1.42 -11.97 -17.09
CA HIS A 30 0.78 -11.13 -16.09
C HIS A 30 1.78 -10.68 -15.05
N LEU A 31 1.55 -9.51 -14.49
CA LEU A 31 2.35 -8.94 -13.43
C LEU A 31 1.55 -8.93 -12.14
N ALA A 32 2.14 -9.39 -11.06
CA ALA A 32 1.63 -9.28 -9.71
C ALA A 32 2.60 -8.49 -8.86
N LEU A 33 2.10 -7.52 -8.12
CA LEU A 33 2.90 -6.70 -7.24
C LEU A 33 2.11 -6.36 -5.98
N LYS A 34 2.84 -6.00 -4.92
CA LYS A 34 2.25 -5.62 -3.64
C LYS A 34 2.70 -4.21 -3.32
N VAL A 35 1.73 -3.33 -3.19
CA VAL A 35 1.97 -1.91 -2.95
C VAL A 35 1.56 -1.51 -1.56
N ASN A 36 2.27 -0.54 -0.99
CA ASN A 36 1.88 0.17 0.21
C ASN A 36 1.41 1.57 -0.18
N HIS A 37 0.22 1.93 0.27
CA HIS A 37 -0.32 3.27 0.18
C HIS A 37 -0.75 3.73 1.58
N TYR A 38 -0.02 4.68 2.14
CA TYR A 38 -0.24 5.23 3.49
C TYR A 38 -0.43 4.16 4.59
N GLY A 39 0.37 3.10 4.57
CA GLY A 39 0.33 2.01 5.57
C GLY A 39 -0.68 0.90 5.25
N THR A 40 -1.47 1.07 4.18
CA THR A 40 -2.35 0.00 3.66
C THR A 40 -1.63 -0.77 2.57
N VAL A 41 -1.47 -2.08 2.78
CA VAL A 41 -0.82 -2.95 1.80
C VAL A 41 -1.86 -3.66 0.94
N LEU A 42 -1.78 -3.46 -0.38
CA LEU A 42 -2.73 -3.95 -1.38
C LEU A 42 -2.02 -4.78 -2.44
N ARG A 43 -2.71 -5.82 -2.92
CA ARG A 43 -2.24 -6.63 -4.05
C ARG A 43 -2.74 -6.02 -5.35
N ALA A 44 -1.84 -5.83 -6.31
CA ALA A 44 -2.17 -5.31 -7.64
C ALA A 44 -1.74 -6.28 -8.74
N ILE A 45 -2.60 -6.49 -9.73
CA ILE A 45 -2.39 -7.39 -10.88
C ILE A 45 -2.55 -6.62 -12.18
N ALA A 46 -1.54 -6.66 -13.05
CA ALA A 46 -1.61 -6.15 -14.41
C ALA A 46 -1.66 -7.32 -15.41
N PHE A 47 -2.74 -7.42 -16.19
CA PHE A 47 -2.90 -8.50 -17.16
C PHE A 47 -2.20 -8.15 -18.49
N GLY A 48 -1.33 -9.03 -18.99
CA GLY A 48 -0.68 -8.83 -20.30
C GLY A 48 0.45 -7.79 -20.26
N ARG A 49 0.99 -7.51 -19.07
CA ARG A 49 2.02 -6.50 -18.81
C ARG A 49 3.19 -7.05 -17.99
N GLY A 50 3.57 -8.31 -18.22
CA GLY A 50 4.70 -8.96 -17.53
C GLY A 50 6.04 -8.24 -17.71
N GLU A 51 6.21 -7.50 -18.82
CA GLU A 51 7.39 -6.67 -19.11
C GLU A 51 7.55 -5.48 -18.15
N TRP A 52 6.47 -5.01 -17.52
CA TRP A 52 6.54 -3.93 -16.54
C TRP A 52 7.23 -4.36 -15.23
N ALA A 53 7.44 -5.66 -15.02
CA ALA A 53 8.13 -6.15 -13.84
C ALA A 53 9.53 -5.54 -13.69
N ASP A 54 10.35 -5.57 -14.73
CA ASP A 54 11.71 -5.01 -14.65
C ASP A 54 11.67 -3.49 -14.54
N GLN A 55 10.77 -2.84 -15.28
CA GLN A 55 10.63 -1.39 -15.29
C GLN A 55 10.25 -0.87 -13.89
N ILE A 56 9.27 -1.49 -13.24
CA ILE A 56 8.83 -1.12 -11.89
C ILE A 56 9.87 -1.52 -10.84
N ALA A 57 10.58 -2.63 -11.02
CA ALA A 57 11.66 -3.03 -10.12
C ALA A 57 12.84 -2.05 -10.13
N GLN A 58 13.04 -1.32 -11.23
CA GLN A 58 14.07 -0.28 -11.37
C GLN A 58 13.62 1.11 -10.88
N VAL A 59 12.38 1.26 -10.42
CA VAL A 59 11.90 2.54 -9.91
C VAL A 59 12.43 2.77 -8.50
N ASP A 60 13.21 3.84 -8.37
CA ASP A 60 13.64 4.34 -7.07
C ASP A 60 12.63 5.34 -6.50
N GLY A 61 11.93 4.92 -5.45
CA GLY A 61 11.03 5.77 -4.67
C GLY A 61 9.54 5.63 -5.01
N PRO A 62 8.70 6.51 -4.43
CA PRO A 62 7.25 6.35 -4.46
C PRO A 62 6.65 6.80 -5.79
N PHE A 63 5.89 5.93 -6.44
CA PHE A 63 5.36 6.10 -7.80
C PHE A 63 3.83 6.29 -7.80
N ALA A 64 3.22 6.45 -8.98
CA ALA A 64 1.77 6.54 -9.11
C ALA A 64 1.19 5.36 -9.91
N ILE A 65 -0.04 4.96 -9.58
CA ILE A 65 -0.76 3.88 -10.25
C ILE A 65 -2.20 4.26 -10.54
N SER A 66 -2.70 3.80 -11.67
CA SER A 66 -4.11 3.83 -12.06
C SER A 66 -4.67 2.42 -12.02
N PHE A 67 -5.76 2.19 -11.30
CA PHE A 67 -6.30 0.86 -11.04
C PHE A 67 -7.83 0.83 -10.94
N ALA A 68 -8.40 -0.35 -11.16
CA ALA A 68 -9.79 -0.64 -10.82
C ALA A 68 -9.83 -1.62 -9.64
N PRO A 69 -10.45 -1.27 -8.49
CA PRO A 69 -10.58 -2.17 -7.38
C PRO A 69 -11.52 -3.33 -7.74
N ASN A 70 -11.13 -4.54 -7.36
CA ASN A 70 -11.92 -5.75 -7.52
C ASN A 70 -12.05 -6.42 -6.15
N ILE A 71 -13.29 -6.60 -5.69
CA ILE A 71 -13.57 -7.33 -4.45
C ILE A 71 -13.71 -8.80 -4.82
N ASN A 72 -12.68 -9.58 -4.52
CA ASN A 72 -12.74 -11.02 -4.66
C ASN A 72 -13.38 -11.64 -3.42
N ARG A 73 -14.51 -12.31 -3.59
CA ARG A 73 -15.19 -13.06 -2.53
C ARG A 73 -15.00 -14.55 -2.78
N PHE A 74 -14.06 -15.18 -2.07
CA PHE A 74 -13.79 -16.61 -2.22
C PHE A 74 -13.79 -17.29 -0.86
N ARG A 75 -14.54 -18.39 -0.72
CA ARG A 75 -14.66 -19.19 0.52
C ARG A 75 -14.99 -18.36 1.78
N GLY A 76 -15.85 -17.35 1.65
CA GLY A 76 -16.22 -16.48 2.77
C GLY A 76 -15.12 -15.51 3.21
N GLN A 77 -14.06 -15.34 2.41
CA GLN A 77 -13.06 -14.30 2.59
C GLN A 77 -13.26 -13.23 1.52
N GLU A 78 -13.27 -11.97 1.95
CA GLU A 78 -13.26 -10.82 1.05
C GLU A 78 -11.84 -10.28 0.96
N THR A 79 -11.29 -10.23 -0.25
CA THR A 79 -9.97 -9.66 -0.50
C THR A 79 -10.09 -8.61 -1.59
N VAL A 80 -9.53 -7.43 -1.33
CA VAL A 80 -9.42 -6.38 -2.34
C VAL A 80 -8.20 -6.66 -3.19
N GLU A 81 -8.41 -6.85 -4.49
CA GLU A 81 -7.36 -6.94 -5.50
C GLU A 81 -7.47 -5.75 -6.44
N LEU A 82 -6.37 -5.05 -6.67
CA LEU A 82 -6.32 -3.93 -7.60
C LEU A 82 -5.99 -4.46 -8.98
N ARG A 83 -6.86 -4.24 -9.97
CA ARG A 83 -6.47 -4.41 -11.37
C ARG A 83 -5.66 -3.20 -11.78
N LEU A 84 -4.35 -3.36 -11.94
CA LEU A 84 -3.49 -2.29 -12.43
C LEU A 84 -3.76 -2.07 -13.91
N ILE A 85 -4.08 -0.82 -14.27
CA ILE A 85 -4.35 -0.37 -15.63
C ILE A 85 -3.13 0.33 -16.19
N ASP A 86 -2.53 1.21 -15.38
CA ASP A 86 -1.36 2.00 -15.77
C ASP A 86 -0.53 2.40 -14.55
N TRP A 87 0.73 2.77 -14.76
CA TRP A 87 1.62 3.25 -13.71
C TRP A 87 2.57 4.32 -14.23
N ARG A 88 3.09 5.13 -13.31
CA ARG A 88 3.93 6.27 -13.65
C ARG A 88 5.09 6.39 -12.67
N ALA A 89 6.30 6.50 -13.20
CA ALA A 89 7.52 6.70 -12.44
C ALA A 89 7.48 8.00 -11.59
N PRO A 90 8.22 8.04 -10.46
CA PRO A 90 8.36 9.25 -9.65
C PRO A 90 8.89 10.42 -10.48
N GLY A 91 8.38 11.62 -10.22
CA GLY A 91 8.86 12.83 -10.89
C GLY A 91 8.27 13.09 -12.28
N GLN A 92 7.53 12.15 -12.89
CA GLN A 92 6.61 12.54 -13.96
C GLN A 92 5.44 13.29 -13.34
N ALA A 93 5.44 14.62 -13.50
CA ALA A 93 4.31 15.44 -13.14
C ALA A 93 3.04 14.87 -13.80
N PHE A 94 1.93 14.89 -13.06
CA PHE A 94 0.62 14.88 -13.70
C PHE A 94 0.53 16.18 -14.48
N GLU A 95 1.02 16.19 -15.73
CA GLU A 95 0.77 17.29 -16.66
C GLU A 95 -0.73 17.26 -16.94
N HIS A 96 -1.47 17.96 -16.09
CA HIS A 96 -2.90 18.12 -16.20
C HIS A 96 -3.10 19.58 -16.62
N GLU A 97 -3.09 19.82 -17.93
CA GLU A 97 -3.80 21.00 -18.42
C GLU A 97 -5.27 20.85 -17.98
N PRO A 98 -5.88 21.86 -17.32
CA PRO A 98 -7.25 21.78 -16.84
C PRO A 98 -8.21 21.96 -18.02
N ALA A 99 -8.27 20.99 -18.93
CA ALA A 99 -9.35 20.91 -19.90
C ALA A 99 -10.52 20.19 -19.25
N GLY A 100 -11.58 20.96 -18.96
CA GLY A 100 -12.74 20.55 -18.20
C GLY A 100 -13.30 19.18 -18.61
N THR A 101 -13.32 18.26 -17.67
CA THR A 101 -14.33 17.21 -17.56
C THR A 101 -14.34 16.77 -16.10
N THR A 102 -15.49 16.95 -15.46
CA THR A 102 -15.80 16.51 -14.11
C THR A 102 -15.61 15.00 -13.99
N ALA A 103 -14.40 14.57 -13.66
CA ALA A 103 -14.19 13.33 -12.94
C ALA A 103 -14.24 13.70 -11.47
N GLU A 104 -15.38 13.42 -10.82
CA GLU A 104 -15.49 13.52 -9.38
C GLU A 104 -14.44 12.60 -8.77
N VAL A 105 -13.31 13.19 -8.36
CA VAL A 105 -12.28 12.50 -7.59
C VAL A 105 -12.89 12.22 -6.22
N VAL A 106 -13.60 11.10 -6.11
CA VAL A 106 -13.95 10.54 -4.82
C VAL A 106 -12.63 10.18 -4.18
N ARG A 107 -12.14 11.08 -3.31
CA ARG A 107 -11.09 10.77 -2.35
C ARG A 107 -11.65 9.65 -1.50
N VAL A 108 -11.34 8.42 -1.86
CA VAL A 108 -11.47 7.28 -0.96
C VAL A 108 -10.38 7.46 0.09
N ASP A 109 -10.69 8.29 1.09
CA ASP A 109 -10.05 8.16 2.40
C ASP A 109 -10.16 6.68 2.76
N ALA A 110 -9.02 6.02 2.91
CA ALA A 110 -9.00 4.66 3.39
C ALA A 110 -9.85 4.60 4.66
N PRO A 111 -10.78 3.63 4.81
CA PRO A 111 -11.47 3.47 6.08
C PRO A 111 -10.38 3.26 7.14
N GLN A 112 -10.19 4.26 7.99
CA GLN A 112 -9.46 4.13 9.24
C GLN A 112 -10.01 2.88 9.91
N ARG A 113 -9.19 1.81 9.99
CA ARG A 113 -9.59 0.59 10.69
C ARG A 113 -9.94 0.99 12.12
N PRO A 114 -11.19 0.83 12.59
CA PRO A 114 -11.45 0.90 14.01
C PRO A 114 -10.86 -0.37 14.65
N GLY A 115 -9.85 -0.18 15.51
CA GLY A 115 -9.42 -1.19 16.47
C GLY A 115 -8.42 -2.23 15.95
N SER A 116 -7.13 -1.89 16.01
CA SER A 116 -6.15 -2.87 16.49
C SER A 116 -6.08 -2.65 18.01
N PRO A 117 -6.34 -3.64 18.88
CA PRO A 117 -6.05 -3.44 20.30
C PRO A 117 -4.55 -3.17 20.42
N ALA A 118 -4.22 -2.07 21.09
CA ALA A 118 -2.86 -1.77 21.49
C ALA A 118 -2.31 -3.00 22.23
N ALA A 119 -1.16 -3.50 21.78
CA ALA A 119 -0.37 -4.41 22.59
C ALA A 119 -0.13 -3.73 23.95
N PRO A 120 -0.26 -4.43 25.09
CA PRO A 120 0.07 -3.84 26.37
C PRO A 120 1.53 -3.39 26.32
N LEU A 121 1.75 -2.08 26.54
CA LEU A 121 3.06 -1.55 26.84
C LEU A 121 3.51 -2.23 28.13
N GLU A 122 4.53 -3.08 28.04
CA GLU A 122 5.23 -3.57 29.22
C GLU A 122 5.71 -2.35 30.03
N PRO A 123 5.48 -2.30 31.35
CA PRO A 123 6.00 -1.20 32.15
C PRO A 123 7.53 -1.27 32.17
N PRO A 124 8.24 -0.13 32.14
CA PRO A 124 9.68 -0.14 32.32
C PRO A 124 10.01 -0.70 33.70
N ALA A 125 10.96 -1.62 33.76
CA ALA A 125 11.49 -2.15 35.01
C ALA A 125 11.99 -1.00 35.89
N THR A 126 11.38 -0.83 37.06
CA THR A 126 11.90 0.00 38.14
C THR A 126 13.25 -0.56 38.57
N ILE A 127 14.33 0.09 38.13
CA ILE A 127 15.66 -0.13 38.72
C ILE A 127 15.60 0.48 40.13
N GLN A 128 15.56 -0.38 41.14
CA GLN A 128 15.71 0.00 42.54
C GLN A 128 17.11 0.55 42.75
N ASN A 129 17.22 1.82 43.11
CA ASN A 129 18.43 2.40 43.68
C ASN A 129 18.73 1.68 44.99
N ALA A 130 19.77 0.85 45.00
CA ALA A 130 20.35 0.32 46.22
C ALA A 130 21.18 1.42 46.90
N THR A 131 20.64 2.00 47.96
CA THR A 131 21.42 2.75 48.96
C THR A 131 22.22 1.73 49.79
N PRO A 132 23.56 1.78 49.82
CA PRO A 132 24.32 0.96 50.76
C PRO A 132 24.17 1.51 52.19
N PRO A 133 24.14 0.66 53.23
CA PRO A 133 24.06 1.11 54.62
C PRO A 133 25.38 1.78 55.02
N ILE A 134 25.28 2.96 55.65
CA ILE A 134 26.39 3.62 56.33
C ILE A 134 26.48 3.00 57.73
N GLU A 135 27.64 2.40 58.04
CA GLU A 135 27.99 1.82 59.34
C GLU A 135 27.85 2.83 60.50
N PRO A 136 27.56 2.38 61.73
CA PRO A 136 27.58 3.23 62.91
C PRO A 136 29.04 3.59 63.28
N PRO A 137 29.29 4.76 63.91
CA PRO A 137 30.61 5.06 64.42
C PRO A 137 30.88 4.26 65.72
N ASP A 138 31.92 3.43 65.70
CA ASP A 138 32.66 3.05 66.90
C ASP A 138 33.58 4.21 67.29
N GLY A 139 33.35 4.81 68.47
CA GLY A 139 34.19 5.87 69.04
C GLY A 139 33.45 6.86 69.93
#